data_AF-A0A965TAE8-F1
#
_entry.id   AF-A0A965TAE8-F1
#
_cell.length_a   1.000
_cell.length_b   1.000
_cell.length_c   1.000
_cell.angle_alpha   90.00
_cell.angle_beta   90.00
_cell.angle_gamma   90.00
#
_symmetry.space_group_name_H-M   'P 1'
#
loop_
_entity.id
_entity.type
_entity.pdbx_description
1 polymer ?
#
loop_
_entity_poly.entity_id
_entity_poly.type
_entity_poly.pdbx_seq_one_letter_code
_entity_poly.pdbx_strand_id
1 'polypeptide(L)'
;YTTVPYSVNYAQRLGIKIVKSDENLALALGGLTEGVTQREICGAYMTYANGGNYSKPTFVNKITDKYGNILYMHNKNEQAATNAAVSYMISDMLKDTVKNGTAKKLSNLKYDVAAKTGTVAAKVGNSDAWCALYTSLDTLCVWQGNSSMKSNNMLDNKITGGSYPTVMARQILSNLYKSAPDAFRMPESLKNTAFDKYSIENDHSLRLAGDYTPDEFIIYDLAPTENTVPVSEYFSLPNVNNFEVKNESGSVEITFDALPFYSYNIYRQQLMEKTLINTISGKNGKTVLSDTPRSGIAIYSVVPFFVSKGQLISGSQSATKGIYYTGEPPTPFYKEDFSILE
;
A
#
# COMPACT_ATOMS: atom_id res chain seq x y z
N TYR A 1 15.15 3.51 -4.51
CA TYR A 1 14.70 4.55 -3.56
C TYR A 1 14.50 5.85 -4.31
N THR A 2 13.40 6.56 -4.03
CA THR A 2 13.12 7.89 -4.59
C THR A 2 13.87 8.95 -3.79
N THR A 3 14.63 9.82 -4.46
CA THR A 3 15.39 10.91 -3.82
C THR A 3 14.82 12.27 -4.20
N VAL A 4 15.11 13.32 -3.42
CA VAL A 4 14.69 14.70 -3.75
C VAL A 4 15.14 15.10 -5.16
N PRO A 5 16.42 14.93 -5.57
CA PRO A 5 16.84 15.27 -6.93
C PRO A 5 16.09 14.52 -8.03
N TYR A 6 15.77 13.23 -7.81
CA TYR A 6 14.98 12.45 -8.75
C TYR A 6 13.56 13.02 -8.91
N SER A 7 12.90 13.35 -7.79
CA SER A 7 11.57 13.96 -7.80
C SER A 7 11.55 15.34 -8.46
N VAL A 8 12.59 16.15 -8.23
CA VAL A 8 12.77 17.46 -8.87
C VAL A 8 12.86 17.30 -10.39
N ASN A 9 13.70 16.37 -10.87
CA ASN A 9 13.81 16.09 -12.30
C ASN A 9 12.47 15.61 -12.90
N TYR A 10 11.74 14.75 -12.19
CA TYR A 10 10.44 14.28 -12.63
C TYR A 10 9.40 15.42 -12.71
N ALA A 11 9.35 16.30 -11.70
CA ALA A 11 8.47 17.48 -11.70
C ALA A 11 8.79 18.44 -12.86
N GLN A 12 10.07 18.65 -13.17
CA GLN A 12 10.51 19.47 -14.29
C GLN A 12 10.08 18.89 -15.65
N ARG A 13 10.09 17.56 -15.81
CA ARG A 13 9.55 16.89 -17.01
C ARG A 13 8.04 17.09 -17.19
N LEU A 14 7.31 17.35 -16.10
CA LEU A 14 5.89 17.73 -16.10
C LEU A 14 5.67 19.24 -16.30
N GLY A 15 6.74 20.00 -16.56
CA GLY A 15 6.67 21.45 -16.76
C GLY A 15 6.59 22.29 -15.50
N ILE A 16 6.78 21.69 -14.31
CA ILE A 16 6.82 22.41 -13.04
C ILE A 16 8.24 22.97 -12.81
N LYS A 17 8.33 24.28 -12.59
CA LYS A 17 9.60 24.93 -12.26
C LYS A 17 9.89 24.75 -10.78
N ILE A 18 11.11 24.30 -10.50
CA ILE A 18 11.61 24.12 -9.13
C ILE A 18 12.89 24.95 -9.02
N VAL A 19 12.93 25.87 -8.06
CA VAL A 19 14.15 26.63 -7.74
C VAL A 19 15.02 25.83 -6.78
N LYS A 20 16.33 26.08 -6.78
CA LYS A 20 17.29 25.30 -5.99
C LYS A 20 16.99 25.29 -4.48
N SER A 21 16.40 26.36 -3.94
CA SER A 21 15.99 26.42 -2.53
C SER A 21 14.85 25.48 -2.17
N ASP A 22 14.03 25.06 -3.15
CA ASP A 22 12.91 24.14 -2.97
C ASP A 22 13.33 22.66 -3.05
N GLU A 23 14.61 22.37 -3.31
CA GLU A 23 15.16 21.00 -3.37
C GLU A 23 15.37 20.41 -1.96
N ASN A 24 14.28 20.32 -1.20
CA ASN A 24 14.25 19.77 0.14
C ASN A 24 12.96 18.96 0.37
N LEU A 25 12.82 18.35 1.56
CA LEU A 25 11.68 17.45 1.85
C LEU A 25 10.32 18.15 1.84
N ALA A 26 10.24 19.47 2.05
CA ALA A 26 8.98 20.21 2.02
C ALA A 26 8.31 20.19 0.63
N LEU A 27 9.09 19.92 -0.44
CA LEU A 27 8.56 19.75 -1.79
C LEU A 27 7.49 18.64 -1.86
N ALA A 28 7.64 17.57 -1.08
CA ALA A 28 6.67 16.47 -1.04
C ALA A 28 5.28 16.92 -0.52
N LEU A 29 5.22 18.04 0.21
CA LEU A 29 3.99 18.64 0.73
C LEU A 29 3.51 19.83 -0.12
N GLY A 30 4.17 20.13 -1.24
CA GLY A 30 3.88 21.29 -2.09
C GLY A 30 4.52 22.59 -1.61
N GLY A 31 5.53 22.53 -0.73
CA GLY A 31 6.27 23.69 -0.25
C GLY A 31 7.20 24.24 -1.35
N LEU A 32 6.67 25.13 -2.17
CA LEU A 32 7.39 25.83 -3.24
C LEU A 32 7.51 27.32 -2.91
N THR A 33 8.69 27.89 -3.13
CA THR A 33 8.96 29.31 -2.88
C THR A 33 8.10 30.21 -3.77
N GLU A 34 8.00 29.88 -5.07
CA GLU A 34 7.25 30.67 -6.06
C GLU A 34 5.83 30.13 -6.33
N GLY A 35 5.47 28.99 -5.73
CA GLY A 35 4.22 28.29 -6.03
C GLY A 35 4.14 27.79 -7.48
N VAL A 36 2.92 27.56 -7.96
CA VAL A 36 2.64 27.09 -9.33
C VAL A 36 1.41 27.80 -9.88
N THR A 37 1.41 28.04 -11.18
CA THR A 37 0.24 28.56 -11.88
C THR A 37 -0.76 27.46 -12.21
N GLN A 38 -2.05 27.82 -12.37
CA GLN A 38 -3.07 26.87 -12.86
C GLN A 38 -2.67 26.25 -14.21
N ARG A 39 -1.98 27.01 -15.07
CA ARG A 39 -1.49 26.51 -16.36
C ARG A 39 -0.44 25.41 -16.20
N GLU A 40 0.49 25.58 -15.27
CA GLU A 40 1.52 24.56 -14.97
C GLU A 40 0.88 23.30 -14.39
N ILE A 41 -0.08 23.44 -13.47
CA ILE A 41 -0.85 22.30 -12.95
C ILE A 41 -1.65 21.59 -14.04
N CYS A 42 -2.35 22.33 -14.91
CA CYS A 42 -3.06 21.72 -16.04
C CYS A 42 -2.09 20.98 -16.99
N GLY A 43 -0.92 21.56 -17.27
CA GLY A 43 0.13 20.91 -18.07
C GLY A 43 0.59 19.58 -17.46
N ALA A 44 0.88 19.60 -16.16
CA ALA A 44 1.32 18.42 -15.43
C ALA A 44 0.24 17.32 -15.39
N TYR A 45 -1.02 17.66 -15.08
CA TYR A 45 -2.10 16.68 -14.98
C TYR A 45 -2.54 16.13 -16.35
N MET A 46 -2.55 16.96 -17.39
CA MET A 46 -2.80 16.53 -18.77
C MET A 46 -1.81 15.44 -19.22
N THR A 47 -0.58 15.47 -18.72
CA THR A 47 0.44 14.47 -19.06
C THR A 47 -0.02 13.05 -18.73
N TYR A 48 -0.71 12.86 -17.61
CA TYR A 48 -1.24 11.54 -17.23
C TYR A 48 -2.43 11.14 -18.09
N ALA A 49 -3.33 12.08 -18.43
CA ALA A 49 -4.39 11.85 -19.39
C ALA A 49 -3.85 11.46 -20.77
N ASN A 50 -2.71 12.05 -21.17
CA ASN A 50 -2.03 11.82 -22.45
C ASN A 50 -0.97 10.71 -22.40
N GLY A 51 -1.19 9.67 -21.57
CA GLY A 51 -0.34 8.48 -21.57
C GLY A 51 1.12 8.71 -21.15
N GLY A 52 1.41 9.82 -20.46
CA GLY A 52 2.76 10.18 -20.00
C GLY A 52 3.50 11.18 -20.87
N ASN A 53 2.89 11.65 -21.97
CA ASN A 53 3.47 12.64 -22.86
C ASN A 53 3.05 14.05 -22.45
N TYR A 54 4.03 14.83 -21.99
CA TYR A 54 3.84 16.24 -21.63
C TYR A 54 3.86 17.10 -22.90
N SER A 55 2.91 18.03 -22.99
CA SER A 55 2.90 19.11 -23.95
C SER A 55 2.69 20.42 -23.22
N LYS A 56 3.48 21.44 -23.54
CA LYS A 56 3.36 22.74 -22.87
C LYS A 56 2.03 23.40 -23.26
N PRO A 57 1.14 23.74 -22.32
CA PRO A 57 -0.12 24.40 -22.66
C PRO A 57 0.10 25.76 -23.33
N THR A 58 -0.59 26.01 -24.44
CA THR A 58 -0.55 27.28 -25.19
C THR A 58 -1.96 27.78 -25.49
N PHE A 59 -2.09 29.10 -25.70
CA PHE A 59 -3.37 29.73 -26.05
C PHE A 59 -3.47 30.07 -27.55
N VAL A 60 -2.33 30.09 -28.25
CA VAL A 60 -2.24 30.51 -29.65
C VAL A 60 -1.89 29.30 -30.50
N ASN A 61 -2.81 28.86 -31.35
CA ASN A 61 -2.58 27.75 -32.27
C ASN A 61 -1.94 28.20 -33.58
N LYS A 62 -2.41 29.31 -34.15
CA LYS A 62 -1.97 29.82 -35.45
C LYS A 62 -2.15 31.33 -35.52
N ILE A 63 -1.16 32.03 -36.07
CA ILE A 63 -1.25 33.46 -36.41
C ILE A 63 -1.07 33.58 -37.93
N THR A 64 -1.99 34.28 -38.58
CA THR A 64 -1.90 34.59 -40.02
C THR A 64 -1.93 36.09 -40.27
N ASP A 65 -1.35 36.52 -41.38
CA ASP A 65 -1.58 37.86 -41.90
C ASP A 65 -2.94 37.97 -42.63
N LYS A 66 -3.25 39.17 -43.15
CA LYS A 66 -4.51 39.44 -43.88
C LYS A 66 -4.62 38.69 -45.22
N TYR A 67 -3.53 38.14 -45.73
CA TYR A 67 -3.48 37.37 -46.97
C TYR A 67 -3.52 35.86 -46.73
N GLY A 68 -3.58 35.43 -45.47
CA GLY A 68 -3.61 34.02 -45.08
C GLY A 68 -2.23 33.38 -44.92
N ASN A 69 -1.13 34.14 -45.03
CA ASN A 69 0.21 33.62 -44.79
C ASN A 69 0.40 33.30 -43.31
N ILE A 70 0.99 32.13 -43.02
CA ILE A 70 1.19 31.65 -41.67
C ILE A 70 2.43 32.32 -41.08
N LEU A 71 2.24 33.18 -40.09
CA LEU A 71 3.33 33.86 -39.37
C LEU A 71 3.82 33.04 -38.17
N TYR A 72 2.91 32.26 -37.57
CA TYR A 72 3.20 31.35 -36.47
C TYR A 72 2.24 30.16 -36.52
N MET A 73 2.76 28.99 -36.22
CA MET A 73 1.97 27.79 -35.98
C MET A 73 2.55 27.07 -34.78
N HIS A 74 1.69 26.69 -33.85
CA HIS A 74 2.11 25.93 -32.68
C HIS A 74 2.54 24.52 -33.11
N ASN A 75 3.79 24.18 -32.82
CA ASN A 75 4.28 22.82 -32.97
C ASN A 75 4.05 22.04 -31.66
N LYS A 76 3.30 20.93 -31.75
CA LYS A 76 3.05 20.02 -30.64
C LYS A 76 4.28 19.14 -30.39
N ASN A 77 5.33 19.75 -29.85
CA ASN A 77 6.52 19.02 -29.40
C ASN A 77 6.20 18.32 -28.06
N GLU A 78 5.68 17.12 -28.14
CA GLU A 78 5.43 16.27 -26.97
C GLU A 78 6.74 15.69 -26.43
N GLN A 79 6.86 15.63 -25.11
CA GLN A 79 8.00 15.05 -24.42
C GLN A 79 7.51 13.95 -23.48
N ALA A 80 8.08 12.76 -23.59
CA ALA A 80 7.77 11.68 -22.65
C ALA A 80 8.25 12.06 -21.25
N ALA A 81 7.34 12.35 -20.33
CA ALA A 81 7.62 12.61 -18.92
C ALA A 81 7.54 11.31 -18.10
N THR A 82 6.66 10.40 -18.50
CA THR A 82 6.56 9.04 -17.97
C THR A 82 5.98 8.11 -19.05
N ASN A 83 5.72 6.85 -18.72
CA ASN A 83 5.12 5.88 -19.64
C ASN A 83 3.62 5.70 -19.37
N ALA A 84 2.93 5.07 -20.34
CA ALA A 84 1.48 4.86 -20.28
C ALA A 84 1.04 4.00 -19.07
N ALA A 85 1.83 3.01 -18.66
CA ALA A 85 1.53 2.18 -17.50
C ALA A 85 1.51 3.02 -16.22
N VAL A 86 2.55 3.82 -15.98
CA VAL A 86 2.63 4.73 -14.83
C VAL A 86 1.50 5.75 -14.86
N SER A 87 1.24 6.35 -16.03
CA SER A 87 0.14 7.32 -16.17
C SER A 87 -1.23 6.73 -15.85
N TYR A 88 -1.50 5.51 -16.31
CA TYR A 88 -2.76 4.84 -16.01
C TYR A 88 -2.87 4.46 -14.54
N MET A 89 -1.81 3.93 -13.91
CA MET A 89 -1.81 3.64 -12.46
C MET A 89 -2.02 4.90 -11.61
N ILE A 90 -1.40 6.03 -11.98
CA ILE A 90 -1.68 7.33 -11.34
C ILE A 90 -3.14 7.73 -11.53
N SER A 91 -3.68 7.60 -12.75
CA SER A 91 -5.09 7.89 -13.04
C SER A 91 -6.02 7.03 -12.18
N ASP A 92 -5.70 5.74 -12.01
CA ASP A 92 -6.50 4.81 -11.22
C ASP A 92 -6.53 5.17 -9.74
N MET A 93 -5.37 5.45 -9.13
CA MET A 93 -5.28 5.97 -7.77
C MET A 93 -6.02 7.32 -7.60
N LEU A 94 -5.96 8.19 -8.61
CA LEU A 94 -6.66 9.49 -8.56
C LEU A 94 -8.18 9.34 -8.69
N LYS A 95 -8.69 8.33 -9.41
CA LYS A 95 -10.12 7.98 -9.43
C LYS A 95 -10.60 7.55 -8.04
N ASP A 96 -9.77 6.89 -7.24
CA ASP A 96 -10.15 6.52 -5.87
C ASP A 96 -10.36 7.72 -4.96
N THR A 97 -9.66 8.84 -5.21
CA THR A 97 -9.93 10.09 -4.48
C THR A 97 -11.32 10.64 -4.77
N VAL A 98 -11.87 10.34 -5.95
CA VAL A 98 -13.23 10.71 -6.37
C VAL A 98 -14.25 9.71 -5.84
N LYS A 99 -13.94 8.41 -5.79
CA LYS A 99 -14.86 7.40 -5.24
C LYS A 99 -15.00 7.52 -3.73
N ASN A 100 -13.87 7.52 -3.02
CA ASN A 100 -13.82 7.34 -1.57
C ASN A 100 -13.02 8.43 -0.83
N GLY A 101 -12.32 9.30 -1.56
CA GLY A 101 -11.41 10.29 -0.96
C GLY A 101 -11.95 11.72 -0.88
N THR A 102 -11.01 12.66 -0.89
CA THR A 102 -11.28 14.09 -0.67
C THR A 102 -12.00 14.77 -1.83
N ALA A 103 -11.98 14.18 -3.03
CA ALA A 103 -12.65 14.68 -4.23
C ALA A 103 -14.05 14.10 -4.42
N LYS A 104 -14.61 13.41 -3.41
CA LYS A 104 -15.90 12.69 -3.48
C LYS A 104 -17.10 13.47 -3.99
N LYS A 105 -17.05 14.81 -3.98
CA LYS A 105 -18.12 15.62 -4.57
C LYS A 105 -18.24 15.47 -6.08
N LEU A 106 -17.25 14.86 -6.76
CA LEU A 106 -17.28 14.50 -8.17
C LEU A 106 -17.92 13.12 -8.44
N SER A 107 -18.18 12.30 -7.42
CA SER A 107 -18.61 10.88 -7.58
C SER A 107 -19.94 10.69 -8.31
N ASN A 108 -20.80 11.71 -8.34
CA ASN A 108 -22.09 11.66 -9.02
C ASN A 108 -22.00 11.89 -10.54
N LEU A 109 -20.81 12.15 -11.08
CA LEU A 109 -20.59 12.17 -12.52
C LEU A 109 -20.65 10.73 -13.07
N LYS A 110 -21.29 10.54 -14.23
CA LYS A 110 -21.55 9.21 -14.80
C LYS A 110 -20.37 8.65 -15.62
N TYR A 111 -19.18 9.17 -15.41
CA TYR A 111 -17.97 8.84 -16.16
C TYR A 111 -16.74 9.02 -15.27
N ASP A 112 -15.65 8.41 -15.69
CA ASP A 112 -14.40 8.45 -14.93
C ASP A 112 -13.82 9.86 -14.88
N VAL A 113 -13.44 10.27 -13.66
CA VAL A 113 -12.69 11.50 -13.41
C VAL A 113 -11.55 11.15 -12.46
N ALA A 114 -10.32 11.46 -12.88
CA ALA A 114 -9.15 11.42 -12.01
C ALA A 114 -8.97 12.80 -11.40
N ALA A 115 -8.88 12.91 -10.07
CA ALA A 115 -8.78 14.20 -9.41
C ALA A 115 -7.83 14.17 -8.21
N LYS A 116 -7.33 15.34 -7.81
CA LYS A 116 -6.69 15.56 -6.53
C LYS A 116 -7.06 16.92 -5.97
N THR A 117 -7.27 16.96 -4.66
CA THR A 117 -7.46 18.21 -3.92
C THR A 117 -6.19 18.64 -3.21
N GLY A 118 -5.98 19.95 -3.10
CA GLY A 118 -4.94 20.57 -2.26
C GLY A 118 -5.54 21.64 -1.35
N THR A 119 -5.03 21.78 -0.13
CA THR A 119 -5.41 22.85 0.79
C THR A 119 -4.14 23.33 1.49
N VAL A 120 -3.87 24.62 1.44
CA VAL A 120 -2.71 25.23 2.11
C VAL A 120 -3.22 25.91 3.37
N ALA A 121 -2.83 25.36 4.53
CA ALA A 121 -3.23 25.89 5.83
C ALA A 121 -2.44 27.15 6.17
N ALA A 122 -3.12 28.11 6.79
CA ALA A 122 -2.49 29.30 7.37
C ALA A 122 -2.63 29.28 8.90
N LYS A 123 -2.07 30.29 9.59
CA LYS A 123 -2.22 30.43 11.05
C LYS A 123 -3.69 30.51 11.47
N VAL A 124 -4.52 31.16 10.65
CA VAL A 124 -5.97 31.22 10.81
C VAL A 124 -6.59 30.99 9.43
N GLY A 125 -7.37 29.92 9.27
CA GLY A 125 -7.99 29.62 7.98
C GLY A 125 -7.06 28.88 7.01
N ASN A 126 -7.41 28.95 5.73
CA ASN A 126 -6.61 28.44 4.61
C ASN A 126 -6.21 29.59 3.69
N SER A 127 -4.99 29.56 3.15
CA SER A 127 -4.58 30.53 2.11
C SER A 127 -5.10 30.13 0.74
N ASP A 128 -5.07 28.82 0.45
CA ASP A 128 -5.37 28.27 -0.87
C ASP A 128 -6.16 26.98 -0.80
N ALA A 129 -7.07 26.81 -1.76
CA ALA A 129 -7.87 25.61 -1.97
C ALA A 129 -7.85 25.24 -3.46
N TRP A 130 -7.39 24.04 -3.78
CA TRP A 130 -7.16 23.55 -5.15
C TRP A 130 -7.96 22.28 -5.45
N CYS A 131 -8.49 22.18 -6.66
CA CYS A 131 -8.96 20.93 -7.26
C CYS A 131 -8.40 20.84 -8.68
N ALA A 132 -7.46 19.92 -8.88
CA ALA A 132 -6.93 19.57 -10.19
C ALA A 132 -7.51 18.22 -10.62
N LEU A 133 -8.01 18.13 -11.84
CA LEU A 133 -8.66 16.93 -12.34
C LEU A 133 -8.50 16.80 -13.86
N TYR A 134 -8.76 15.60 -14.35
CA TYR A 134 -8.88 15.34 -15.77
C TYR A 134 -9.82 14.17 -16.08
N THR A 135 -10.33 14.17 -17.30
CA THR A 135 -10.97 13.04 -17.97
C THR A 135 -10.05 12.54 -19.09
N SER A 136 -10.54 11.65 -19.95
CA SER A 136 -9.84 11.28 -21.18
C SER A 136 -9.75 12.40 -22.22
N LEU A 137 -10.53 13.49 -22.07
CA LEU A 137 -10.62 14.58 -23.06
C LEU A 137 -10.03 15.91 -22.55
N ASP A 138 -10.32 16.29 -21.31
CA ASP A 138 -9.98 17.62 -20.79
C ASP A 138 -9.32 17.56 -19.42
N THR A 139 -8.46 18.55 -19.15
CA THR A 139 -7.87 18.81 -17.83
C THR A 139 -8.39 20.14 -17.30
N LEU A 140 -8.77 20.16 -16.02
CA LEU A 140 -9.30 21.33 -15.34
C LEU A 140 -8.57 21.55 -14.01
N CYS A 141 -8.25 22.80 -13.70
CA CYS A 141 -7.70 23.21 -12.42
C CYS A 141 -8.50 24.39 -11.85
N VAL A 142 -9.23 24.15 -10.77
CA VAL A 142 -9.95 25.19 -10.04
C VAL A 142 -9.14 25.55 -8.79
N TRP A 143 -8.82 26.82 -8.67
CA TRP A 143 -8.19 27.41 -7.49
C TRP A 143 -9.12 28.44 -6.86
N GLN A 144 -9.13 28.45 -5.54
CA GLN A 144 -9.71 29.52 -4.75
C GLN A 144 -8.71 29.94 -3.68
N GLY A 145 -8.48 31.24 -3.59
CA GLY A 145 -7.60 31.87 -2.61
C GLY A 145 -7.82 33.37 -2.64
N ASN A 146 -7.09 34.09 -1.77
CA ASN A 146 -7.15 35.54 -1.72
C ASN A 146 -5.87 36.15 -2.29
N SER A 147 -5.99 37.00 -3.32
CA SER A 147 -4.84 37.69 -3.91
C SER A 147 -4.16 38.67 -2.96
N SER A 148 -4.89 39.16 -1.95
CA SER A 148 -4.34 39.95 -0.86
C SER A 148 -3.75 39.01 0.18
N MET A 149 -2.42 38.86 0.19
CA MET A 149 -1.67 38.09 1.22
C MET A 149 -1.77 38.68 2.64
N LYS A 150 -2.64 39.66 2.89
CA LYS A 150 -2.90 40.18 4.24
C LYS A 150 -3.54 39.07 5.08
N SER A 151 -3.03 38.89 6.30
CA SER A 151 -3.44 37.83 7.22
C SER A 151 -4.92 37.85 7.61
N ASN A 152 -5.63 38.96 7.44
CA ASN A 152 -7.05 39.11 7.74
C ASN A 152 -7.98 38.62 6.60
N ASN A 153 -7.42 38.12 5.51
CA ASN A 153 -8.13 37.82 4.26
C ASN A 153 -8.06 36.33 3.88
N MET A 154 -7.73 35.46 4.85
CA MET A 154 -7.68 34.02 4.67
C MET A 154 -9.08 33.43 4.44
N LEU A 155 -9.12 32.30 3.72
CA LEU A 155 -10.35 31.53 3.55
C LEU A 155 -10.75 30.92 4.90
N ASP A 156 -12.06 30.78 5.13
CA ASP A 156 -12.57 30.00 6.26
C ASP A 156 -12.01 28.56 6.22
N ASN A 157 -11.73 27.96 7.37
CA ASN A 157 -11.20 26.60 7.48
C ASN A 157 -12.06 25.54 6.74
N LYS A 158 -13.36 25.79 6.54
CA LYS A 158 -14.29 24.94 5.79
C LYS A 158 -14.08 25.01 4.27
N ILE A 159 -13.38 26.03 3.78
CA ILE A 159 -13.01 26.18 2.38
C ILE A 159 -11.70 25.42 2.14
N THR A 160 -11.83 24.22 1.58
CA THR A 160 -10.73 23.30 1.28
C THR A 160 -10.81 22.92 -0.19
N GLY A 161 -9.76 22.29 -0.73
CA GLY A 161 -9.79 21.81 -2.12
C GLY A 161 -10.99 20.91 -2.44
N GLY A 162 -11.42 20.10 -1.47
CA GLY A 162 -12.59 19.21 -1.56
C GLY A 162 -13.95 19.91 -1.42
N SER A 163 -13.98 21.20 -1.10
CA SER A 163 -15.22 21.95 -0.92
C SER A 163 -15.61 22.77 -2.16
N TYR A 164 -15.45 24.09 -2.15
CA TYR A 164 -15.88 24.95 -3.26
C TYR A 164 -15.17 24.64 -4.58
N PRO A 165 -13.83 24.46 -4.64
CA PRO A 165 -13.14 24.16 -5.89
C PRO A 165 -13.66 22.89 -6.56
N THR A 166 -13.82 21.80 -5.80
CA THR A 166 -14.34 20.52 -6.33
C THR A 166 -15.81 20.64 -6.80
N VAL A 167 -16.66 21.42 -6.11
CA VAL A 167 -18.05 21.66 -6.54
C VAL A 167 -18.10 22.44 -7.85
N MET A 168 -17.28 23.49 -7.96
CA MET A 168 -17.19 24.30 -9.18
C MET A 168 -16.66 23.48 -10.35
N ALA A 169 -15.62 22.67 -10.12
CA ALA A 169 -15.11 21.72 -11.09
C ALA A 169 -16.21 20.77 -11.62
N ARG A 170 -17.03 20.21 -10.72
CA ARG A 170 -18.17 19.37 -11.13
C ARG A 170 -19.15 20.14 -12.02
N GLN A 171 -19.51 21.37 -11.65
CA GLN A 171 -20.45 22.18 -12.44
C GLN A 171 -19.90 22.49 -13.83
N ILE A 172 -18.61 22.82 -13.93
CA ILE A 172 -17.93 23.04 -15.21
C ILE A 172 -18.02 21.78 -16.07
N LEU A 173 -17.64 20.62 -15.55
CA LEU A 173 -17.70 19.35 -16.29
C LEU A 173 -19.13 18.98 -16.73
N SER A 174 -20.11 19.13 -15.85
CA SER A 174 -21.53 18.86 -16.16
C SER A 174 -22.08 19.75 -17.28
N ASN A 175 -21.55 20.96 -17.42
CA ASN A 175 -21.94 21.89 -18.49
C ASN A 175 -21.11 21.69 -19.77
N LEU A 176 -19.85 21.26 -19.64
CA LEU A 176 -18.95 21.02 -20.75
C LEU A 176 -19.38 19.80 -21.57
N TYR A 177 -19.77 18.72 -20.90
CA TYR A 177 -20.09 17.45 -21.55
C TYR A 177 -21.60 17.26 -21.71
N LYS A 178 -22.04 17.24 -22.98
CA LYS A 178 -23.40 16.82 -23.36
C LYS A 178 -23.58 15.30 -23.31
N SER A 179 -22.49 14.57 -23.52
CA SER A 179 -22.38 13.11 -23.44
C SER A 179 -21.14 12.73 -22.65
N ALA A 180 -21.19 11.59 -21.96
CA ALA A 180 -20.04 11.10 -21.20
C ALA A 180 -18.81 10.95 -22.12
N PRO A 181 -17.62 11.41 -21.70
CA PRO A 181 -16.37 11.08 -22.38
C PRO A 181 -16.06 9.59 -22.25
N ASP A 182 -15.20 9.10 -23.15
CA ASP A 182 -14.72 7.71 -23.08
C ASP A 182 -13.94 7.46 -21.78
N ALA A 183 -13.95 6.23 -21.30
CA ALA A 183 -13.15 5.83 -20.14
C ALA A 183 -11.65 5.90 -20.46
N PHE A 184 -10.83 5.99 -19.40
CA PHE A 184 -9.38 5.84 -19.55
C PHE A 184 -9.04 4.47 -20.14
N ARG A 185 -8.23 4.44 -21.19
CA ARG A 185 -7.80 3.18 -21.80
C ARG A 185 -6.65 2.57 -21.00
N MET A 186 -6.89 1.42 -20.39
CA MET A 186 -5.83 0.63 -19.75
C MET A 186 -4.83 0.15 -20.81
N PRO A 187 -3.53 0.39 -20.65
CA PRO A 187 -2.52 -0.14 -21.57
C PRO A 187 -2.35 -1.66 -21.38
N GLU A 188 -2.03 -2.36 -22.47
CA GLU A 188 -1.80 -3.82 -22.47
C GLU A 188 -0.59 -4.24 -21.62
N SER A 189 0.29 -3.29 -21.30
CA SER A 189 1.42 -3.49 -20.38
C SER A 189 1.02 -3.56 -18.91
N LEU A 190 -0.26 -3.41 -18.57
CA LEU A 190 -0.80 -3.59 -17.23
C LEU A 190 -1.75 -4.79 -17.16
N LYS A 191 -1.76 -5.43 -15.99
CA LYS A 191 -2.72 -6.47 -15.64
C LYS A 191 -3.13 -6.33 -14.17
N ASN A 192 -4.34 -6.79 -13.86
CA ASN A 192 -4.73 -7.00 -12.47
C ASN A 192 -3.92 -8.17 -11.89
N THR A 193 -3.27 -7.94 -10.75
CA THR A 193 -2.30 -8.87 -10.16
C THR A 193 -2.69 -9.15 -8.71
N ALA A 194 -2.65 -10.43 -8.33
CA ALA A 194 -2.86 -10.86 -6.95
C ALA A 194 -1.58 -10.65 -6.14
N PHE A 195 -1.69 -9.85 -5.08
CA PHE A 195 -0.64 -9.61 -4.11
C PHE A 195 -1.00 -10.25 -2.77
N ASP A 196 0.03 -10.65 -2.03
CA ASP A 196 -0.11 -11.10 -0.66
C ASP A 196 -0.36 -9.89 0.27
N LYS A 197 -1.58 -9.82 0.80
CA LYS A 197 -1.98 -8.79 1.75
C LYS A 197 -1.18 -8.90 3.06
N TYR A 198 -0.89 -10.11 3.53
CA TYR A 198 -0.20 -10.33 4.80
C TYR A 198 1.23 -9.79 4.75
N SER A 199 1.98 -10.02 3.67
CA SER A 199 3.33 -9.46 3.54
C SER A 199 3.31 -7.93 3.58
N ILE A 200 2.38 -7.29 2.87
CA ILE A 200 2.24 -5.83 2.85
C ILE A 200 1.93 -5.27 4.26
N GLU A 201 1.05 -5.93 5.00
CA GLU A 201 0.62 -5.47 6.33
C GLU A 201 1.66 -5.78 7.43
N ASN A 202 2.34 -6.92 7.36
CA ASN A 202 3.21 -7.42 8.43
C ASN A 202 4.67 -6.95 8.30
N ASP A 203 5.23 -6.99 7.09
CA ASP A 203 6.64 -6.65 6.86
C ASP A 203 6.85 -5.55 5.81
N HIS A 204 5.75 -4.97 5.30
CA HIS A 204 5.76 -3.93 4.28
C HIS A 204 6.47 -4.32 2.98
N SER A 205 6.55 -5.63 2.70
CA SER A 205 7.07 -6.13 1.43
C SER A 205 5.95 -6.40 0.44
N LEU A 206 6.14 -5.90 -0.77
CA LEU A 206 5.28 -6.22 -1.90
C LEU A 206 5.64 -7.61 -2.42
N ARG A 207 4.71 -8.55 -2.32
CA ARG A 207 4.87 -9.92 -2.80
C ARG A 207 3.67 -10.33 -3.63
N LEU A 208 3.88 -11.15 -4.66
CA LEU A 208 2.78 -11.79 -5.37
C LEU A 208 2.13 -12.83 -4.45
N ALA A 209 0.81 -12.96 -4.51
CA ALA A 209 0.12 -14.09 -3.90
C ALA A 209 0.58 -15.39 -4.58
N GLY A 210 0.86 -16.42 -3.78
CA GLY A 210 1.21 -17.75 -4.26
C GLY A 210 -0.03 -18.61 -4.54
N ASP A 211 0.19 -19.80 -5.11
CA ASP A 211 -0.90 -20.72 -5.49
C ASP A 211 -1.83 -21.07 -4.33
N TYR A 212 -1.27 -21.15 -3.12
CA TYR A 212 -1.99 -21.47 -1.90
C TYR A 212 -2.33 -20.27 -1.03
N THR A 213 -2.01 -19.03 -1.39
CA THR A 213 -2.45 -17.87 -0.59
C THR A 213 -3.97 -17.91 -0.40
N PRO A 214 -4.49 -17.93 0.85
CA PRO A 214 -5.92 -17.93 1.09
C PRO A 214 -6.59 -16.67 0.56
N ASP A 215 -7.82 -16.77 0.08
CA ASP A 215 -8.53 -15.66 -0.58
C ASP A 215 -8.62 -14.39 0.29
N GLU A 216 -8.73 -14.53 1.61
CA GLU A 216 -8.78 -13.41 2.56
C GLU A 216 -7.45 -12.63 2.68
N PHE A 217 -6.34 -13.26 2.26
CA PHE A 217 -5.00 -12.66 2.20
C PHE A 217 -4.60 -12.29 0.76
N ILE A 218 -5.53 -12.31 -0.19
CA ILE A 218 -5.29 -11.82 -1.55
C ILE A 218 -5.87 -10.41 -1.68
N ILE A 219 -5.02 -9.46 -2.10
CA ILE A 219 -5.46 -8.17 -2.62
C ILE A 219 -5.12 -8.08 -4.10
N TYR A 220 -6.01 -7.50 -4.89
CA TYR A 220 -5.81 -7.29 -6.32
C TYR A 220 -5.48 -5.83 -6.59
N ASP A 221 -4.43 -5.59 -7.37
CA ASP A 221 -4.07 -4.26 -7.84
C ASP A 221 -3.38 -4.33 -9.22
N LEU A 222 -3.26 -3.20 -9.90
CA LEU A 222 -2.59 -3.09 -11.18
C LEU A 222 -1.08 -3.25 -11.02
N ALA A 223 -0.50 -4.08 -11.88
CA ALA A 223 0.94 -4.22 -12.00
C ALA A 223 1.35 -4.30 -13.48
N PRO A 224 2.60 -3.94 -13.79
CA PRO A 224 3.20 -4.27 -15.09
C PRO A 224 3.05 -5.78 -15.40
N THR A 225 2.73 -6.10 -16.64
CA THR A 225 2.64 -7.49 -17.11
C THR A 225 3.95 -8.24 -16.88
N GLU A 226 5.05 -7.59 -17.22
CA GLU A 226 6.42 -7.94 -16.85
C GLU A 226 6.78 -7.27 -15.53
N ASN A 227 6.72 -8.01 -14.44
CA ASN A 227 7.19 -7.54 -13.14
C ASN A 227 8.08 -8.60 -12.48
N THR A 228 9.01 -8.13 -11.64
CA THR A 228 9.97 -8.97 -10.93
C THR A 228 9.60 -9.10 -9.45
N VAL A 229 8.33 -8.87 -9.10
CA VAL A 229 7.87 -8.96 -7.72
C VAL A 229 7.93 -10.43 -7.31
N PRO A 230 8.66 -10.78 -6.23
CA PRO A 230 8.77 -12.17 -5.82
C PRO A 230 7.45 -12.67 -5.23
N VAL A 231 7.18 -13.96 -5.42
CA VAL A 231 6.03 -14.64 -4.79
C VAL A 231 6.25 -14.72 -3.27
N SER A 232 5.17 -14.59 -2.51
CA SER A 232 5.20 -14.75 -1.06
C SER A 232 5.48 -16.20 -0.65
N GLU A 233 6.34 -16.37 0.34
CA GLU A 233 6.62 -17.68 0.94
C GLU A 233 5.71 -17.97 2.14
N TYR A 234 4.96 -16.97 2.64
CA TYR A 234 4.09 -17.12 3.81
C TYR A 234 3.03 -18.21 3.64
N PHE A 235 2.61 -18.50 2.41
CA PHE A 235 1.58 -19.48 2.09
C PHE A 235 2.08 -20.53 1.08
N SER A 236 3.30 -21.02 1.25
CA SER A 236 3.88 -22.05 0.35
C SER A 236 3.70 -23.46 0.94
N LEU A 237 4.55 -23.82 1.89
CA LEU A 237 4.43 -25.00 2.74
C LEU A 237 4.65 -24.56 4.20
N PRO A 238 3.69 -24.82 5.09
CA PRO A 238 3.84 -24.45 6.48
C PRO A 238 5.05 -25.15 7.10
N ASN A 239 5.89 -24.42 7.81
CA ASN A 239 6.97 -24.98 8.61
C ASN A 239 6.89 -24.42 10.03
N VAL A 240 7.44 -25.16 10.99
CA VAL A 240 7.55 -24.70 12.37
C VAL A 240 8.98 -24.26 12.61
N ASN A 241 9.15 -23.01 13.00
CA ASN A 241 10.44 -22.46 13.36
C ASN A 241 10.60 -22.46 14.89
N ASN A 242 11.86 -22.52 15.35
CA ASN A 242 12.23 -22.45 16.77
C ASN A 242 11.48 -23.46 17.66
N PHE A 243 11.26 -24.68 17.13
CA PHE A 243 10.62 -25.76 17.87
C PHE A 243 11.55 -26.35 18.93
N GLU A 244 11.21 -26.18 20.20
CA GLU A 244 11.94 -26.68 21.35
C GLU A 244 10.99 -27.38 22.32
N VAL A 245 11.50 -28.40 23.01
CA VAL A 245 10.76 -29.03 24.11
C VAL A 245 11.71 -29.20 25.29
N LYS A 246 11.25 -28.85 26.49
CA LYS A 246 12.03 -28.88 27.74
C LYS A 246 11.22 -29.53 28.85
N ASN A 247 11.89 -30.23 29.75
CA ASN A 247 11.28 -30.70 30.99
C ASN A 247 11.52 -29.63 32.06
N GLU A 248 10.47 -28.95 32.51
CA GLU A 248 10.53 -27.92 33.56
C GLU A 248 9.60 -28.29 34.72
N SER A 249 10.19 -28.43 35.91
CA SER A 249 9.48 -28.48 37.19
C SER A 249 8.31 -29.48 37.26
N GLY A 250 8.45 -30.65 36.62
CA GLY A 250 7.41 -31.68 36.62
C GLY A 250 6.38 -31.55 35.50
N SER A 251 6.63 -30.74 34.47
CA SER A 251 5.86 -30.70 33.22
C SER A 251 6.79 -30.59 31.99
N VAL A 252 6.29 -30.97 30.83
CA VAL A 252 7.01 -30.80 29.56
C VAL A 252 6.50 -29.55 28.87
N GLU A 253 7.37 -28.55 28.71
CA GLU A 253 7.09 -27.33 27.96
C GLU A 253 7.44 -27.52 26.48
N ILE A 254 6.52 -27.15 25.60
CA ILE A 254 6.63 -27.22 24.14
C ILE A 254 6.57 -25.79 23.61
N THR A 255 7.64 -25.35 22.97
CA THR A 255 7.79 -23.99 22.44
C THR A 255 7.99 -24.01 20.93
N PHE A 256 7.34 -23.10 20.20
CA PHE A 256 7.63 -22.83 18.79
C PHE A 256 7.12 -21.46 18.36
N ASP A 257 7.57 -20.96 17.21
CA ASP A 257 7.02 -19.74 16.62
C ASP A 257 5.79 -20.05 15.76
N ALA A 258 4.67 -19.41 16.12
CA ALA A 258 3.41 -19.52 15.40
C ALA A 258 3.18 -18.31 14.50
N LEU A 259 2.45 -18.52 13.41
CA LEU A 259 1.96 -17.51 12.50
C LEU A 259 0.43 -17.47 12.58
N PRO A 260 -0.18 -16.27 12.54
CA PRO A 260 -1.58 -16.09 12.88
C PRO A 260 -2.55 -16.79 11.92
N PHE A 261 -2.10 -17.09 10.71
CA PHE A 261 -2.88 -17.73 9.65
C PHE A 261 -2.69 -19.25 9.59
N TYR A 262 -1.81 -19.82 10.41
CA TYR A 262 -1.66 -21.26 10.56
C TYR A 262 -2.37 -21.78 11.80
N SER A 263 -2.88 -22.99 11.67
CA SER A 263 -3.25 -23.84 12.78
C SER A 263 -2.17 -24.91 12.97
N TYR A 264 -2.06 -25.44 14.19
CA TYR A 264 -0.98 -26.34 14.56
C TYR A 264 -1.55 -27.51 15.33
N ASN A 265 -1.37 -28.73 14.80
CA ASN A 265 -1.66 -29.96 15.52
C ASN A 265 -0.40 -30.39 16.28
N ILE A 266 -0.53 -30.53 17.60
CA ILE A 266 0.56 -30.95 18.48
C ILE A 266 0.32 -32.39 18.89
N TYR A 267 1.23 -33.27 18.52
CA TYR A 267 1.16 -34.69 18.86
C TYR A 267 2.26 -35.08 19.84
N ARG A 268 1.92 -35.98 20.77
CA ARG A 268 2.86 -36.74 21.57
C ARG A 268 2.92 -38.16 21.03
N GLN A 269 4.11 -38.71 20.93
CA GLN A 269 4.35 -40.12 20.72
C GLN A 269 5.07 -40.72 21.93
N GLN A 270 4.48 -41.76 22.51
CA GLN A 270 5.03 -42.49 23.64
C GLN A 270 4.78 -43.98 23.44
N LEU A 271 5.83 -44.80 23.58
CA LEU A 271 5.80 -46.21 23.19
C LEU A 271 5.33 -46.36 21.73
N MET A 272 4.21 -47.06 21.50
CA MET A 272 3.60 -47.27 20.18
C MET A 272 2.40 -46.33 19.91
N GLU A 273 2.06 -45.44 20.82
CA GLU A 273 0.86 -44.60 20.74
C GLU A 273 1.21 -43.16 20.30
N LYS A 274 0.52 -42.65 19.28
CA LYS A 274 0.54 -41.25 18.85
C LYS A 274 -0.78 -40.58 19.23
N THR A 275 -0.74 -39.58 20.09
CA THR A 275 -1.91 -38.87 20.61
C THR A 275 -1.87 -37.41 20.15
N LEU A 276 -2.98 -36.90 19.61
CA LEU A 276 -3.16 -35.45 19.41
C LEU A 276 -3.42 -34.82 20.78
N ILE A 277 -2.48 -33.99 21.25
CA ILE A 277 -2.56 -33.33 22.56
C ILE A 277 -3.41 -32.06 22.45
N ASN A 278 -3.18 -31.29 21.39
CA ASN A 278 -3.82 -30.01 21.22
C ASN A 278 -3.84 -29.59 19.74
N THR A 279 -4.81 -28.76 19.40
CA THR A 279 -4.85 -28.01 18.14
C THR A 279 -4.98 -26.54 18.49
N ILE A 280 -4.02 -25.73 18.06
CA ILE A 280 -4.06 -24.28 18.29
C ILE A 280 -4.16 -23.52 16.97
N SER A 281 -4.80 -22.37 16.99
CA SER A 281 -5.01 -21.51 15.82
C SER A 281 -4.92 -20.03 16.23
N GLY A 282 -4.59 -19.14 15.29
CA GLY A 282 -4.62 -17.69 15.52
C GLY A 282 -3.52 -17.15 16.43
N LYS A 283 -2.43 -17.91 16.65
CA LYS A 283 -1.29 -17.49 17.46
C LYS A 283 -0.23 -16.79 16.60
N ASN A 284 0.43 -15.77 17.14
CA ASN A 284 1.49 -15.05 16.45
C ASN A 284 2.73 -14.94 17.37
N GLY A 285 3.91 -15.24 16.82
CA GLY A 285 5.17 -15.27 17.55
C GLY A 285 5.32 -16.48 18.47
N LYS A 286 6.19 -16.35 19.47
CA LYS A 286 6.53 -17.44 20.39
C LYS A 286 5.29 -17.96 21.10
N THR A 287 5.02 -19.25 20.89
CA THR A 287 3.92 -19.99 21.50
C THR A 287 4.49 -21.04 22.45
N VAL A 288 3.87 -21.16 23.62
CA VAL A 288 4.26 -22.08 24.68
C VAL A 288 3.04 -22.91 25.08
N LEU A 289 3.24 -24.22 25.19
CA LEU A 289 2.26 -25.20 25.65
C LEU A 289 2.92 -26.09 26.70
N SER A 290 2.11 -26.70 27.57
CA SER A 290 2.60 -27.66 28.56
C SER A 290 1.84 -28.98 28.42
N ASP A 291 2.55 -30.10 28.59
CA ASP A 291 1.99 -31.45 28.68
C ASP A 291 2.59 -32.20 29.89
N THR A 292 1.84 -33.15 30.44
CA THR A 292 2.29 -34.03 31.53
C THR A 292 2.15 -35.49 31.07
N PRO A 293 3.15 -36.02 30.35
CA PRO A 293 3.10 -37.37 29.79
C PRO A 293 3.22 -38.44 30.87
N ARG A 294 3.05 -39.72 30.51
CA ARG A 294 3.36 -40.81 31.45
C ARG A 294 4.86 -40.87 31.69
N SER A 295 5.28 -41.43 32.82
CA SER A 295 6.69 -41.66 33.10
C SER A 295 7.35 -42.47 31.96
N GLY A 296 8.54 -42.05 31.53
CA GLY A 296 9.26 -42.61 30.39
C GLY A 296 9.62 -41.57 29.32
N ILE A 297 9.93 -42.05 28.11
CA ILE A 297 10.34 -41.21 26.97
C ILE A 297 9.11 -40.76 26.17
N ALA A 298 8.96 -39.45 25.98
CA ALA A 298 7.98 -38.85 25.10
C ALA A 298 8.66 -38.07 23.96
N ILE A 299 8.12 -38.20 22.75
CA ILE A 299 8.53 -37.42 21.56
C ILE A 299 7.38 -36.50 21.19
N TYR A 300 7.68 -35.23 20.91
CA TYR A 300 6.66 -34.27 20.50
C TYR A 300 6.87 -33.86 19.07
N SER A 301 5.76 -33.61 18.39
CA SER A 301 5.75 -33.12 17.03
C SER A 301 4.67 -32.07 16.83
N VAL A 302 4.97 -31.09 15.98
CA VAL A 302 4.04 -30.03 15.61
C VAL A 302 3.86 -30.08 14.10
N VAL A 303 2.60 -30.15 13.66
CA VAL A 303 2.22 -30.16 12.24
C VAL A 303 1.41 -28.89 11.97
N PRO A 304 2.00 -27.89 11.31
CA PRO A 304 1.29 -26.68 10.90
C PRO A 304 0.40 -26.97 9.69
N PHE A 305 -0.75 -26.32 9.61
CA PHE A 305 -1.70 -26.45 8.51
C PHE A 305 -2.55 -25.20 8.34
N PHE A 306 -3.15 -25.04 7.17
CA PHE A 306 -4.16 -24.02 6.90
C PHE A 306 -5.13 -24.50 5.82
N VAL A 307 -6.25 -23.78 5.68
CA VAL A 307 -7.21 -24.05 4.62
C VAL A 307 -7.07 -22.95 3.58
N SER A 308 -6.87 -23.35 2.33
CA SER A 308 -6.87 -22.45 1.18
C SER A 308 -7.75 -23.03 0.09
N LYS A 309 -8.65 -22.20 -0.45
CA LYS A 309 -9.58 -22.60 -1.53
C LYS A 309 -10.33 -23.91 -1.23
N GLY A 310 -10.72 -24.10 0.03
CA GLY A 310 -11.42 -25.29 0.52
C GLY A 310 -10.55 -26.54 0.68
N GLN A 311 -9.25 -26.47 0.47
CA GLN A 311 -8.31 -27.58 0.64
C GLN A 311 -7.46 -27.40 1.90
N LEU A 312 -7.30 -28.49 2.65
CA LEU A 312 -6.40 -28.53 3.80
C LEU A 312 -4.96 -28.72 3.32
N ILE A 313 -4.10 -27.74 3.60
CA ILE A 313 -2.69 -27.77 3.24
C ILE A 313 -1.90 -27.94 4.52
N SER A 314 -1.18 -29.06 4.62
CA SER A 314 -0.38 -29.41 5.78
C SER A 314 1.11 -29.26 5.48
N GLY A 315 1.83 -28.73 6.46
CA GLY A 315 3.26 -28.54 6.44
C GLY A 315 4.06 -29.76 6.89
N SER A 316 5.37 -29.59 6.91
CA SER A 316 6.29 -30.62 7.42
C SER A 316 6.07 -30.83 8.92
N GLN A 317 6.03 -32.10 9.34
CA GLN A 317 5.99 -32.46 10.76
C GLN A 317 7.36 -32.17 11.39
N SER A 318 7.39 -31.25 12.36
CA SER A 318 8.55 -31.07 13.24
C SER A 318 8.62 -32.19 14.26
N ALA A 319 9.81 -32.56 14.73
CA ALA A 319 9.96 -33.59 15.76
C ALA A 319 11.13 -33.26 16.69
N THR A 320 10.97 -33.54 17.99
CA THR A 320 12.07 -33.46 18.95
C THR A 320 12.78 -34.79 19.09
N LYS A 321 13.97 -34.74 19.70
CA LYS A 321 14.52 -35.93 20.36
C LYS A 321 13.60 -36.33 21.53
N GLY A 322 13.65 -37.60 21.92
CA GLY A 322 12.88 -38.10 23.06
C GLY A 322 13.28 -37.40 24.35
N ILE A 323 12.29 -36.96 25.12
CA ILE A 323 12.47 -36.36 26.45
C ILE A 323 12.03 -37.36 27.50
N TYR A 324 12.90 -37.60 28.48
CA TYR A 324 12.57 -38.42 29.64
C TYR A 324 11.80 -37.60 30.67
N TYR A 325 10.66 -38.12 31.09
CA TYR A 325 9.79 -37.54 32.09
C TYR A 325 9.58 -38.54 33.22
N THR A 326 9.81 -38.13 34.48
CA THR A 326 9.77 -39.02 35.64
C THR A 326 8.38 -39.13 36.28
N GLY A 327 7.48 -38.16 36.05
CA GLY A 327 6.15 -38.11 36.67
C GLY A 327 6.10 -37.47 38.06
N GLU A 328 7.25 -37.06 38.61
CA GLU A 328 7.36 -36.41 39.92
C GLU A 328 8.03 -35.03 39.76
N PRO A 329 7.58 -33.99 40.50
CA PRO A 329 8.31 -32.72 40.56
C PRO A 329 9.73 -32.99 41.07
N PRO A 330 10.74 -32.22 40.63
CA PRO A 330 12.11 -32.41 41.09
C PRO A 330 12.13 -32.33 42.62
N THR A 331 12.52 -33.41 43.29
CA THR A 331 12.73 -33.43 44.73
C THR A 331 13.78 -32.37 45.05
N PRO A 332 13.48 -31.36 45.89
CA PRO A 332 14.52 -30.45 46.32
C PRO A 332 15.54 -31.29 47.08
N PHE A 333 16.81 -31.24 46.65
CA PHE A 333 17.92 -31.80 47.39
C PHE A 333 17.96 -31.13 48.77
N TYR A 334 17.38 -31.77 49.78
CA TYR A 334 17.70 -31.47 51.16
C TYR A 334 19.16 -31.88 51.37
N LYS A 335 20.03 -30.88 51.61
CA LYS A 335 21.32 -31.13 52.25
C LYS A 335 21.02 -31.60 53.66
N GLU A 336 21.15 -32.90 53.92
CA GLU A 336 21.20 -33.40 55.30
C GLU A 336 22.51 -32.91 55.93
N ASP A 337 22.37 -32.09 56.96
CA ASP A 337 23.43 -31.75 57.90
C ASP A 337 23.85 -33.02 58.65
N PHE A 338 25.04 -33.54 58.34
CA PHE A 338 25.71 -34.50 59.20
C PHE A 338 26.29 -33.78 60.42
N SER A 339 25.51 -33.65 61.49
CA SER A 339 26.04 -33.43 62.83
C SER A 339 26.67 -34.73 63.33
N ILE A 340 28.00 -34.80 63.37
CA ILE A 340 28.75 -35.87 64.04
C ILE A 340 28.80 -35.55 65.54
N LEU A 341 28.29 -36.47 66.35
CA LEU A 341 28.57 -36.61 67.77
C LEU A 341 29.87 -37.40 67.95
N GLU A 342 30.90 -36.77 68.52
CA GLU A 342 31.63 -37.19 69.74
C GLU A 342 32.58 -36.09 70.20
#